data_AF-A0A972NBN2-F1
#
_entry.id   AF-A0A972NBN2-F1
#
_cell.length_a   1.000
_cell.length_b   1.000
_cell.length_c   1.000
_cell.angle_alpha   90.00
_cell.angle_beta   90.00
_cell.angle_gamma   90.00
#
_symmetry.space_group_name_H-M   'P 1'
#
loop_
_entity.id
_entity.type
_entity.pdbx_description
1 polymer ?
#
loop_
_entity_poly.entity_id
_entity_poly.type
_entity_poly.pdbx_seq_one_letter_code
_entity_poly.pdbx_strand_id
1 'polypeptide(L)'
;METRFFHGDISPKDLAQALVAHFHQRGDLRVQQLGDDERIVVQIATKERPSKGGTTALSVSLQKVADGVAVQVGQQEWLGLAADLGVTALHALRNPWSLLQRLDDLAQDLTLWQLSDQVWEVLEATAETMHASQSLDERLSGVTCPYCGTFNPVGAGRCEACGAPLGDVQPRTCPKCGFVLLPKEIVCPNCGTPVL
;
A
#
# COMPACT_ATOMS: atom_id res chain seq x y z
N MET A 1 6.95 -5.59 -4.50
CA MET A 1 6.20 -4.30 -4.52
C MET A 1 4.75 -4.66 -4.31
N GLU A 2 4.14 -4.15 -3.25
CA GLU A 2 2.73 -4.41 -2.91
C GLU A 2 1.96 -3.09 -3.09
N THR A 3 0.78 -3.16 -3.70
CA THR A 3 -0.07 -2.00 -3.97
C THR A 3 -1.43 -2.20 -3.33
N ARG A 4 -1.92 -1.20 -2.60
CA ARG A 4 -3.26 -1.16 -1.99
C ARG A 4 -3.93 0.18 -2.26
N PHE A 5 -5.26 0.18 -2.34
CA PHE A 5 -6.05 1.38 -2.57
C PHE A 5 -6.84 1.72 -1.31
N PHE A 6 -6.80 2.98 -0.91
CA PHE A 6 -7.59 3.52 0.18
C PHE A 6 -8.59 4.49 -0.41
N HIS A 7 -9.87 4.28 -0.14
CA HIS A 7 -10.92 5.12 -0.69
C HIS A 7 -11.63 5.92 0.39
N GLY A 8 -12.02 7.15 0.09
CA GLY A 8 -12.68 8.07 1.03
C GLY A 8 -12.14 9.49 0.87
N ASP A 9 -12.54 10.38 1.78
CA ASP A 9 -11.98 11.73 1.87
C ASP A 9 -10.61 11.70 2.55
N ILE A 10 -9.66 11.06 1.87
CA ILE A 10 -8.28 10.86 2.33
C ILE A 10 -7.32 11.35 1.26
N SER A 11 -6.37 12.19 1.65
CA SER A 11 -5.36 12.73 0.74
C SER A 11 -4.02 12.01 0.91
N PRO A 12 -3.14 12.04 -0.12
CA PRO A 12 -1.77 11.55 0.02
C PRO A 12 -1.04 12.23 1.20
N LYS A 13 -1.36 13.49 1.49
CA LYS A 13 -0.74 14.28 2.55
C LYS A 13 -1.10 13.76 3.94
N ASP A 14 -2.33 13.33 4.16
CA ASP A 14 -2.78 12.79 5.45
C ASP A 14 -2.01 11.51 5.79
N LEU A 15 -1.92 10.60 4.82
CA LEU A 15 -1.16 9.36 4.94
C LEU A 15 0.35 9.63 5.11
N ALA A 16 0.90 10.59 4.37
CA ALA A 16 2.31 10.96 4.49
C ALA A 16 2.65 11.52 5.86
N GLN A 17 1.81 12.41 6.39
CA GLN A 17 1.99 13.00 7.71
C GLN A 17 1.91 11.94 8.82
N ALA A 18 0.99 10.99 8.71
CA ALA A 18 0.89 9.88 9.66
C ALA A 18 2.16 9.02 9.68
N LEU A 19 2.69 8.66 8.50
CA LEU A 19 3.95 7.92 8.39
C LEU A 19 5.13 8.70 8.98
N VAL A 20 5.27 9.98 8.62
CA VAL A 20 6.32 10.84 9.17
C VAL A 20 6.19 10.94 10.69
N ALA A 21 4.99 11.21 11.21
CA ALA A 21 4.76 11.33 12.64
C ALA A 21 5.12 10.04 13.40
N HIS A 22 4.77 8.87 12.87
CA HIS A 22 5.06 7.58 13.51
C HIS A 22 6.55 7.24 13.50
N PHE A 23 7.20 7.32 12.32
CA PHE A 23 8.58 6.84 12.17
C PHE A 23 9.63 7.88 12.55
N HIS A 24 9.33 9.18 12.50
CA HIS A 24 10.27 10.22 12.95
C HIS A 24 10.47 10.23 14.47
N GLN A 25 9.51 9.70 15.24
CA GLN A 25 9.66 9.51 16.69
C GLN A 25 10.72 8.45 17.04
N ARG A 26 11.05 7.55 16.12
CA ARG A 26 12.08 6.53 16.32
C ARG A 26 13.45 7.13 16.02
N GLY A 27 14.27 7.27 17.06
CA GLY A 27 15.55 7.99 17.01
C GLY A 27 16.57 7.41 16.01
N ASP A 28 16.39 6.15 15.61
CA ASP A 28 17.21 5.35 14.70
C ASP A 28 16.76 5.38 13.23
N LEU A 29 15.61 5.99 12.93
CA LEU A 29 15.06 6.08 11.57
C LEU A 29 15.08 7.51 11.03
N ARG A 30 15.45 7.66 9.76
CA ARG A 30 15.37 8.88 8.95
C ARG A 30 14.17 8.73 8.02
N VAL A 31 13.25 9.68 8.12
CA VAL A 31 12.09 9.78 7.24
C VAL A 31 12.22 11.01 6.36
N GLN A 32 11.97 10.87 5.07
CA GLN A 32 11.94 11.98 4.12
C GLN A 32 10.67 11.92 3.29
N GLN A 33 10.05 13.07 3.08
CA GLN A 33 8.89 13.23 2.23
C GLN A 33 9.32 14.01 0.98
N LEU A 34 8.96 13.49 -0.20
CA LEU A 34 9.21 14.15 -1.50
C LEU A 34 7.91 14.18 -2.31
N GLY A 35 7.76 15.17 -3.18
CA GLY A 35 6.61 15.30 -4.07
C GLY A 35 5.67 16.45 -3.71
N ASP A 36 4.44 16.36 -4.20
CA ASP A 36 3.41 17.40 -4.14
C ASP A 36 2.05 16.82 -3.70
N ASP A 37 0.97 17.60 -3.80
CA ASP A 37 -0.37 17.18 -3.36
C ASP A 37 -0.97 16.02 -4.18
N GLU A 38 -0.46 15.77 -5.40
CA GLU A 38 -0.96 14.70 -6.29
C GLU A 38 -0.17 13.40 -6.09
N ARG A 39 1.13 13.51 -5.83
CA ARG A 39 1.98 12.35 -5.54
C ARG A 39 3.01 12.67 -4.47
N ILE A 40 3.00 11.88 -3.41
CA ILE A 40 3.96 11.94 -2.32
C ILE A 40 4.72 10.63 -2.22
N VAL A 41 6.03 10.71 -2.08
CA VAL A 41 6.89 9.57 -1.75
C VAL A 41 7.44 9.78 -0.36
N VAL A 42 7.15 8.85 0.55
CA VAL A 42 7.74 8.79 1.89
C VAL A 42 8.84 7.73 1.88
N GLN A 43 10.06 8.14 2.18
CA GLN A 43 11.23 7.27 2.30
C GLN A 43 11.58 7.10 3.78
N ILE A 44 11.73 5.84 4.21
CA ILE A 44 12.10 5.47 5.57
C ILE A 44 13.39 4.66 5.50
N ALA A 45 14.45 5.13 6.16
CA ALA A 45 15.78 4.51 6.18
C ALA A 45 16.38 4.56 7.59
N THR A 46 17.37 3.74 7.90
CA THR A 46 18.09 3.77 9.19
C THR A 46 19.14 4.90 9.23
N LYS A 47 19.38 5.49 10.41
CA LYS A 47 20.15 6.75 10.56
C LYS A 47 21.68 6.63 10.51
N GLU A 48 22.33 5.54 10.93
CA GLU A 48 23.83 5.40 10.97
C GLU A 48 24.21 3.99 11.49
N ARG A 49 25.26 3.24 11.12
CA ARG A 49 26.44 3.31 10.22
C ARG A 49 26.59 1.93 9.56
N PRO A 50 26.91 1.80 8.26
CA PRO A 50 27.28 0.49 7.72
C PRO A 50 28.70 0.19 8.18
N SER A 51 28.85 -0.59 9.25
CA SER A 51 30.16 -1.23 9.47
C SER A 51 30.42 -2.20 8.33
N LYS A 52 29.37 -2.88 7.83
CA LYS A 52 29.31 -3.65 6.57
C LYS A 52 27.82 -3.81 6.20
N GLY A 53 27.42 -3.58 4.95
CA GLY A 53 26.03 -3.80 4.48
C GLY A 53 25.25 -2.49 4.29
N GLY A 54 24.74 -2.27 3.07
CA GLY A 54 24.22 -0.98 2.61
C GLY A 54 23.01 -0.42 3.35
N THR A 55 22.66 0.83 3.04
CA THR A 55 21.47 1.51 3.59
C THR A 55 20.20 0.91 2.98
N THR A 56 19.47 0.09 3.74
CA THR A 56 18.14 -0.37 3.34
C THR A 56 17.14 0.78 3.49
N ALA A 57 16.52 1.19 2.38
CA ALA A 57 15.52 2.25 2.34
C ALA A 57 14.19 1.69 1.81
N LEU A 58 13.13 1.82 2.61
CA LEU A 58 11.76 1.51 2.20
C LEU A 58 11.11 2.77 1.63
N SER A 59 10.48 2.65 0.47
CA SER A 59 9.75 3.73 -0.18
C SER A 59 8.27 3.43 -0.23
N VAL A 60 7.47 4.40 0.18
CA VAL A 60 6.01 4.38 0.14
C VAL A 60 5.56 5.47 -0.82
N SER A 61 5.04 5.08 -1.98
CA SER A 61 4.47 6.00 -2.97
C SER A 61 2.97 6.12 -2.73
N LEU A 62 2.51 7.35 -2.49
CA LEU A 62 1.12 7.72 -2.26
C LEU A 62 0.68 8.57 -3.45
N GLN A 63 -0.24 8.05 -4.26
CA GLN A 63 -0.74 8.73 -5.45
C GLN A 63 -2.24 8.97 -5.33
N LYS A 64 -2.66 10.21 -5.55
CA LYS A 64 -4.08 10.55 -5.60
C LYS A 64 -4.75 9.85 -6.79
N VAL A 65 -5.92 9.29 -6.53
CA VAL A 65 -6.80 8.68 -7.54
C VAL A 65 -8.21 9.24 -7.38
N ALA A 66 -9.09 9.00 -8.35
CA ALA A 66 -10.42 9.61 -8.40
C ALA A 66 -11.22 9.46 -7.09
N ASP A 67 -11.11 8.31 -6.43
CA ASP A 67 -11.88 7.97 -5.23
C ASP A 67 -11.00 7.78 -3.97
N GLY A 68 -9.77 8.31 -3.93
CA GLY A 68 -8.89 8.25 -2.76
C GLY A 68 -7.40 8.24 -3.08
N VAL A 69 -6.64 7.30 -2.48
CA VAL A 69 -5.18 7.21 -2.60
C VAL A 69 -4.74 5.78 -2.93
N ALA A 70 -3.97 5.64 -4.01
CA ALA A 70 -3.21 4.44 -4.31
C ALA A 70 -1.89 4.46 -3.55
N VAL A 71 -1.60 3.40 -2.82
CA VAL A 71 -0.39 3.24 -2.02
C VAL A 71 0.45 2.10 -2.57
N GLN A 72 1.71 2.36 -2.86
CA GLN A 72 2.67 1.35 -3.28
C GLN A 72 3.86 1.33 -2.32
N VAL A 73 4.13 0.16 -1.74
CA VAL A 73 5.28 -0.05 -0.84
C VAL A 73 6.33 -0.91 -1.56
N GLY A 74 7.57 -0.44 -1.57
CA GLY A 74 8.67 -1.13 -2.24
C GLY A 74 10.04 -0.61 -1.86
N GLN A 75 11.07 -1.36 -2.23
CA GLN A 75 12.45 -0.93 -2.12
C GLN A 75 12.78 -0.03 -3.32
N GLN A 76 13.29 1.17 -3.07
CA GLN A 76 14.04 1.91 -4.08
C GLN A 76 15.51 1.82 -3.70
N GLU A 77 16.32 1.20 -4.57
CA GLU A 77 17.75 1.39 -4.51
C GLU A 77 18.04 2.88 -4.69
N TRP A 78 18.83 3.44 -3.78
CA TRP A 78 19.15 4.85 -3.79
C TRP A 78 19.78 5.23 -5.14
N LEU A 79 19.27 6.29 -5.76
CA LEU A 79 19.92 6.97 -6.89
C LEU A 79 21.17 7.68 -6.35
N GLY A 80 22.17 6.86 -6.06
CA GLY A 80 23.40 7.17 -5.34
C GLY A 80 24.40 6.01 -5.40
N LEU A 81 23.94 4.77 -5.68
CA LEU A 81 24.81 3.62 -5.92
C LEU A 81 25.67 3.72 -7.19
N ALA A 82 25.35 4.63 -8.13
CA ALA A 82 26.19 4.83 -9.31
C ALA A 82 27.56 5.48 -8.99
N ALA A 83 27.67 6.21 -7.88
CA ALA A 83 28.94 6.82 -7.46
C ALA A 83 29.90 5.77 -6.86
N ASP A 84 29.37 4.85 -6.05
CA ASP A 84 30.18 3.87 -5.31
C ASP A 84 30.43 2.56 -6.08
N LEU A 85 29.61 2.23 -7.07
CA LEU A 85 29.87 1.09 -7.96
C LEU A 85 31.08 1.32 -8.88
N GLY A 86 31.41 2.57 -9.23
CA GLY A 86 32.59 2.88 -10.04
C GLY A 86 33.91 2.54 -9.32
N VAL A 87 34.00 2.88 -8.04
CA VAL A 87 35.16 2.57 -7.20
C VAL A 87 35.22 1.08 -6.87
N THR A 88 34.06 0.49 -6.57
CA THR A 88 33.96 -0.94 -6.20
C THR A 88 34.24 -1.87 -7.38
N ALA A 89 33.78 -1.55 -8.60
CA ALA A 89 34.08 -2.32 -9.81
C ALA A 89 35.57 -2.28 -10.17
N LEU A 90 36.22 -1.12 -9.98
CA LEU A 90 37.66 -0.97 -10.21
C LEU A 90 38.49 -1.78 -9.18
N HIS A 91 38.03 -1.84 -7.92
CA HIS A 91 38.66 -2.64 -6.87
C HIS A 91 38.40 -4.16 -7.00
N ALA A 92 37.23 -4.57 -7.49
CA ALA A 92 36.88 -5.98 -7.71
C ALA A 92 37.72 -6.62 -8.84
N LEU A 93 38.07 -5.84 -9.87
CA LEU A 93 39.00 -6.28 -10.92
C LEU A 93 40.40 -6.60 -10.37
N ARG A 94 40.80 -5.95 -9.27
CA ARG A 94 42.14 -6.11 -8.69
C ARG A 94 42.20 -7.18 -7.59
N ASN A 95 41.08 -7.54 -6.96
CA ASN A 95 41.06 -8.57 -5.93
C ASN A 95 39.74 -9.38 -5.91
N PRO A 96 39.64 -10.44 -6.74
CA PRO A 96 38.39 -11.18 -6.93
C PRO A 96 37.97 -12.02 -5.70
N TRP A 97 38.87 -12.27 -4.74
CA TRP A 97 38.53 -12.99 -3.50
C TRP A 97 37.74 -12.14 -2.49
N SER A 98 37.63 -10.82 -2.69
CA SER A 98 36.80 -9.96 -1.83
C SER A 98 35.30 -10.19 -1.97
N LEU A 99 34.86 -10.85 -3.06
CA LEU A 99 33.46 -11.13 -3.34
C LEU A 99 32.96 -12.44 -2.70
N LEU A 100 33.87 -13.32 -2.27
CA LEU A 100 33.54 -14.60 -1.65
C LEU A 100 33.15 -14.48 -0.16
N GLN A 101 33.44 -13.36 0.49
CA GLN A 101 32.93 -13.07 1.85
C GLN A 101 31.52 -12.44 1.85
N ARG A 102 30.91 -12.25 0.67
CA ARG A 102 29.59 -11.59 0.54
C ARG A 102 28.42 -12.58 0.44
N LEU A 103 28.70 -13.89 0.49
CA LEU A 103 27.70 -14.95 0.40
C LEU A 103 27.25 -15.51 1.77
N ASP A 104 27.97 -15.20 2.86
CA ASP A 104 27.64 -15.68 4.20
C ASP A 104 26.64 -14.79 4.96
N ASP A 105 26.22 -13.64 4.41
CA ASP A 105 25.26 -12.72 5.05
C ASP A 105 23.80 -12.93 4.57
N LEU A 106 23.42 -14.17 4.22
CA LEU A 106 22.02 -14.54 3.98
C LEU A 106 21.25 -14.89 5.28
N ALA A 107 21.68 -14.31 6.40
CA ALA A 107 21.05 -14.53 7.71
C ALA A 107 21.14 -13.28 8.58
N GLN A 108 20.45 -12.19 8.21
CA GLN A 108 20.30 -11.03 9.12
C GLN A 108 19.21 -10.00 8.77
N ASP A 109 18.14 -10.34 8.04
CA ASP A 109 17.17 -9.31 7.62
C ASP A 109 15.71 -9.66 7.96
N LEU A 110 15.39 -9.65 9.26
CA LEU A 110 14.00 -9.62 9.77
C LEU A 110 13.46 -8.18 9.89
N THR A 111 14.31 -7.18 9.69
CA THR A 111 14.02 -5.76 9.88
C THR A 111 13.15 -5.15 8.78
N LEU A 112 13.31 -5.59 7.54
CA LEU A 112 12.62 -4.98 6.40
C LEU A 112 11.16 -5.44 6.27
N TRP A 113 10.89 -6.73 6.48
CA TRP A 113 9.52 -7.24 6.53
C TRP A 113 8.74 -6.58 7.67
N GLN A 114 9.35 -6.50 8.87
CA GLN A 114 8.77 -5.78 10.01
C GLN A 114 8.49 -4.31 9.72
N LEU A 115 9.36 -3.62 8.97
CA LEU A 115 9.13 -2.22 8.61
C LEU A 115 7.97 -2.06 7.61
N SER A 116 7.87 -2.97 6.63
CA SER A 116 6.75 -2.99 5.68
C SER A 116 5.43 -3.26 6.37
N ASP A 117 5.40 -4.22 7.30
CA ASP A 117 4.20 -4.55 8.09
C ASP A 117 3.76 -3.35 8.93
N GLN A 118 4.70 -2.68 9.61
CA GLN A 118 4.41 -1.48 10.39
C GLN A 118 3.93 -0.30 9.54
N VAL A 119 4.45 -0.14 8.32
CA VAL A 119 3.94 0.87 7.38
C VAL A 119 2.47 0.59 7.09
N TRP A 120 2.12 -0.67 6.82
CA TRP A 120 0.73 -1.04 6.56
C TRP A 120 -0.17 -0.83 7.78
N GLU A 121 0.27 -1.20 8.98
CA GLU A 121 -0.46 -0.96 10.23
C GLU A 121 -0.77 0.53 10.45
N VAL A 122 0.21 1.42 10.22
CA VAL A 122 0.02 2.87 10.38
C VAL A 122 -0.94 3.41 9.33
N LEU A 123 -0.83 2.98 8.08
CA LEU A 123 -1.72 3.41 7.01
C LEU A 123 -3.16 2.93 7.23
N GLU A 124 -3.34 1.69 7.68
CA GLU A 124 -4.64 1.11 8.00
C GLU A 124 -5.29 1.84 9.18
N ALA A 125 -4.57 2.04 10.29
CA ALA A 125 -5.08 2.82 11.42
C ALA A 125 -5.46 4.26 11.01
N THR A 126 -4.66 4.88 10.14
CA THR A 126 -4.96 6.23 9.63
C THR A 126 -6.22 6.23 8.77
N ALA A 127 -6.35 5.27 7.86
CA ALA A 127 -7.53 5.12 7.03
C ALA A 127 -8.79 4.83 7.87
N GLU A 128 -8.71 3.98 8.88
CA GLU A 128 -9.81 3.70 9.82
C GLU A 128 -10.27 4.96 10.56
N THR A 129 -9.34 5.75 11.10
CA THR A 129 -9.67 7.02 11.76
C THR A 129 -10.32 8.04 10.83
N MET A 130 -10.02 7.97 9.53
CA MET A 130 -10.60 8.81 8.49
C MET A 130 -11.80 8.16 7.77
N HIS A 131 -12.28 6.99 8.23
CA HIS A 131 -13.33 6.20 7.59
C HIS A 131 -13.07 5.82 6.13
N ALA A 132 -11.80 5.78 5.71
CA ALA A 132 -11.39 5.34 4.40
C ALA A 132 -11.24 3.81 4.37
N SER A 133 -11.76 3.15 3.33
CA SER A 133 -11.82 1.68 3.27
C SER A 133 -10.95 1.09 2.17
N GLN A 134 -10.26 -0.03 2.47
CA GLN A 134 -9.35 -0.73 1.54
C GLN A 134 -10.03 -1.76 0.61
N SER A 135 -11.30 -2.11 0.83
CA SER A 135 -11.93 -3.31 0.26
C SER A 135 -12.88 -3.07 -0.93
N LEU A 136 -12.82 -1.88 -1.54
CA LEU A 136 -13.75 -1.50 -2.62
C LEU A 136 -13.45 -2.20 -3.95
N ASP A 137 -12.18 -2.42 -4.31
CA ASP A 137 -11.82 -3.04 -5.60
C ASP A 137 -12.44 -4.42 -5.80
N GLU A 138 -12.41 -5.28 -4.78
CA GLU A 138 -12.98 -6.62 -4.86
C GLU A 138 -14.51 -6.59 -4.85
N ARG A 139 -15.11 -5.65 -4.12
CA ARG A 139 -16.56 -5.46 -4.03
C ARG A 139 -17.17 -4.79 -5.26
N LEU A 140 -16.35 -4.10 -6.05
CA LEU A 140 -16.73 -3.44 -7.30
C LEU A 140 -16.39 -4.26 -8.55
N SER A 141 -15.78 -5.44 -8.38
CA SER A 141 -15.32 -6.28 -9.49
C SER A 141 -16.45 -6.84 -10.37
N GLY A 142 -17.63 -7.15 -9.78
CA GLY A 142 -18.83 -7.60 -10.50
C GLY A 142 -19.76 -8.45 -9.64
N VAL A 143 -20.88 -8.87 -10.22
CA VAL A 143 -21.93 -9.66 -9.56
C VAL A 143 -22.26 -10.90 -10.36
N THR A 144 -22.43 -12.03 -9.65
CA THR A 144 -22.86 -13.29 -10.28
C THR A 144 -24.38 -13.34 -10.35
N CYS A 145 -24.92 -13.61 -11.54
CA CYS A 145 -26.35 -13.74 -11.75
C CYS A 145 -26.90 -14.94 -10.95
N PRO A 146 -27.89 -14.75 -10.06
CA PRO A 146 -28.43 -15.84 -9.24
C PRO A 146 -29.28 -16.84 -10.05
N TYR A 147 -29.61 -16.51 -11.30
CA TYR A 147 -30.46 -17.35 -12.17
C TYR A 147 -29.66 -18.26 -13.09
N CYS A 148 -28.57 -17.75 -13.69
CA CYS A 148 -27.78 -18.51 -14.68
C CYS A 148 -26.29 -18.62 -14.34
N GLY A 149 -25.82 -17.93 -13.29
CA GLY A 149 -24.42 -17.97 -12.87
C GLY A 149 -23.46 -17.08 -13.68
N THR A 150 -23.93 -16.38 -14.71
CA THR A 150 -23.07 -15.45 -15.48
C THR A 150 -22.58 -14.30 -14.61
N PHE A 151 -21.29 -14.01 -14.69
CA PHE A 151 -20.69 -12.83 -14.06
C PHE A 151 -21.02 -11.56 -14.86
N ASN A 152 -21.46 -10.50 -14.19
CA ASN A 152 -21.90 -9.25 -14.80
C ASN A 152 -21.19 -8.08 -14.11
N PRO A 153 -20.95 -6.95 -14.81
CA PRO A 153 -20.36 -5.78 -14.20
C PRO A 153 -21.31 -5.18 -13.13
N VAL A 154 -20.72 -4.53 -12.12
CA VAL A 154 -21.49 -3.75 -11.13
C VAL A 154 -22.26 -2.64 -11.85
N GLY A 155 -23.49 -2.40 -11.42
CA GLY A 155 -24.42 -1.44 -12.03
C GLY A 155 -25.23 -1.99 -13.21
N ALA A 156 -24.95 -3.20 -13.70
CA ALA A 156 -25.79 -3.84 -14.70
C ALA A 156 -27.20 -4.09 -14.13
N GLY A 157 -28.23 -3.46 -14.70
CA GLY A 157 -29.62 -3.67 -14.26
C GLY A 157 -30.17 -5.05 -14.62
N ARG A 158 -29.62 -5.70 -15.64
CA ARG A 158 -30.03 -7.01 -16.14
C ARG A 158 -28.82 -7.85 -16.52
N CYS A 159 -28.97 -9.16 -16.41
CA CYS A 159 -27.95 -10.12 -16.84
C CYS A 159 -27.75 -10.08 -18.35
N GLU A 160 -26.50 -10.00 -18.79
CA GLU A 160 -26.13 -9.97 -20.21
C GLU A 160 -26.45 -11.30 -20.93
N ALA A 161 -26.45 -12.43 -20.20
CA ALA A 161 -26.68 -13.75 -20.79
C ALA A 161 -28.16 -14.15 -20.79
N CYS A 162 -28.88 -14.01 -19.67
CA CYS A 162 -30.25 -14.51 -19.54
C CYS A 162 -31.31 -13.41 -19.41
N GLY A 163 -30.92 -12.13 -19.32
CA GLY A 163 -31.83 -11.00 -19.18
C GLY A 163 -32.53 -10.88 -17.82
N ALA A 164 -32.19 -11.72 -16.82
CA ALA A 164 -32.77 -11.64 -15.48
C ALA A 164 -32.38 -10.33 -14.75
N PRO A 165 -33.24 -9.79 -13.85
CA PRO A 165 -32.90 -8.59 -13.08
C PRO A 165 -31.76 -8.88 -12.12
N LEU A 166 -30.86 -7.90 -11.95
CA LEU A 166 -29.71 -8.02 -11.06
C LEU A 166 -29.76 -7.07 -9.85
N GLY A 167 -30.84 -6.29 -9.70
CA GLY A 167 -30.94 -5.25 -8.65
C GLY A 167 -30.65 -5.78 -7.23
N ASP A 168 -31.18 -6.95 -6.87
CA ASP A 168 -31.03 -7.51 -5.52
C ASP A 168 -29.61 -8.01 -5.20
N VAL A 169 -28.78 -8.23 -6.23
CA VAL A 169 -27.39 -8.66 -6.07
C VAL A 169 -26.41 -7.50 -6.25
N GLN A 170 -26.88 -6.30 -6.62
CA GLN A 170 -26.02 -5.12 -6.71
C GLN A 170 -25.55 -4.69 -5.31
N PRO A 171 -24.29 -4.29 -5.17
CA PRO A 171 -23.80 -3.74 -3.93
C PRO A 171 -24.47 -2.38 -3.64
N ARG A 172 -24.63 -2.05 -2.36
CA ARG A 172 -25.24 -0.81 -1.88
C ARG A 172 -24.23 0.02 -1.08
N THR A 173 -24.48 1.29 -0.83
CA THR A 173 -23.57 2.12 -0.02
C THR A 173 -24.08 2.30 1.41
N CYS A 174 -23.17 2.32 2.38
CA CYS A 174 -23.48 2.64 3.76
C CYS A 174 -23.96 4.10 3.86
N PRO A 175 -25.13 4.38 4.46
CA PRO A 175 -25.67 5.74 4.54
C PRO A 175 -24.88 6.66 5.48
N LYS A 176 -24.04 6.10 6.37
CA LYS A 176 -23.25 6.89 7.33
C LYS A 176 -21.87 7.28 6.79
N CYS A 177 -21.15 6.35 6.17
CA CYS A 177 -19.76 6.57 5.75
C CYS A 177 -19.50 6.33 4.25
N GLY A 178 -20.52 6.02 3.45
CA GLY A 178 -20.37 5.82 2.00
C GLY A 178 -19.75 4.48 1.57
N PHE A 179 -19.33 3.64 2.53
CA PHE A 179 -18.69 2.35 2.23
C PHE A 179 -19.57 1.40 1.41
N VAL A 180 -18.99 0.69 0.42
CA VAL A 180 -19.74 -0.26 -0.42
C VAL A 180 -19.97 -1.58 0.32
N LEU A 181 -21.23 -1.94 0.45
CA LEU A 181 -21.75 -3.09 1.17
C LEU A 181 -22.23 -4.15 0.19
N LEU A 182 -21.94 -5.40 0.54
CA LEU A 182 -22.53 -6.55 -0.14
C LEU A 182 -23.99 -6.73 0.31
N PRO A 183 -24.87 -7.30 -0.54
CA PRO A 183 -26.30 -7.42 -0.24
C PRO A 183 -26.63 -8.09 1.11
N LYS A 184 -25.77 -8.98 1.59
CA LYS A 184 -25.97 -9.77 2.82
C LYS A 184 -25.41 -9.12 4.09
N GLU A 185 -24.77 -7.96 3.99
CA GLU A 185 -24.16 -7.30 5.15
C GLU A 185 -25.18 -6.47 5.93
N ILE A 186 -25.34 -6.80 7.21
CA ILE A 186 -26.28 -6.13 8.14
C ILE A 186 -25.58 -5.09 9.04
N VAL A 187 -24.25 -5.12 9.10
CA VAL A 187 -23.41 -4.16 9.82
C VAL A 187 -22.31 -3.73 8.87
N CYS A 188 -22.09 -2.43 8.76
CA CYS A 188 -21.03 -1.89 7.92
C CYS A 188 -19.66 -2.27 8.52
N PRO A 189 -18.79 -3.00 7.78
CA PRO A 189 -17.50 -3.42 8.31
C PRO A 189 -16.52 -2.24 8.44
N ASN A 190 -16.78 -1.11 7.78
CA ASN A 190 -15.94 0.09 7.87
C ASN A 190 -16.26 0.95 9.11
N CYS A 191 -17.54 1.20 9.42
CA CYS A 191 -17.92 2.15 10.48
C CYS A 191 -18.77 1.55 11.61
N GLY A 192 -18.98 0.24 11.61
CA GLY A 192 -19.74 -0.52 12.62
C GLY A 192 -21.23 -0.18 12.68
N THR A 193 -21.74 0.61 11.74
CA THR A 193 -23.14 1.07 11.78
C THR A 193 -24.07 -0.02 11.24
N PRO A 194 -25.20 -0.31 11.90
CA PRO A 194 -26.21 -1.21 11.37
C PRO A 194 -26.75 -0.69 10.02
N VAL A 195 -26.84 -1.57 9.04
CA VAL A 195 -27.27 -1.26 7.68
C VAL A 195 -28.33 -2.29 7.29
N LEU A 196 -29.59 -1.86 7.34
CA LEU A 196 -30.77 -2.68 7.06
C LEU A 196 -31.05 -2.74 5.57
#